data_AF-A0A7C2C603-F1
#
_entry.id   AF-A0A7C2C603-F1
#
_cell.length_a   1.000
_cell.length_b   1.000
_cell.length_c   1.000
_cell.angle_alpha   90.00
_cell.angle_beta   90.00
_cell.angle_gamma   90.00
#
_symmetry.space_group_name_H-M   'P 1'
#
loop_
_entity.id
_entity.type
_entity.pdbx_description
1 polymer ?
#
loop_
_entity_poly.entity_id
_entity_poly.type
_entity_poly.pdbx_seq_one_letter_code
_entity_poly.pdbx_strand_id
1 'polypeptide(L)' 'MGYFLGFDATPDAVKAVQACEMAATVAQQPQEMGRIAVEKAVELIRGTKPPAQTQFIPVPLKLVTNPACKR' A
#
# COMPACT_ATOMS: atom_id res chain seq x y z
N MET A 1 6.57 13.15 23.89
CA MET A 1 5.68 13.20 22.71
C MET A 1 6.21 12.20 21.70
N GLY A 2 5.38 11.27 21.23
CA GLY A 2 5.77 10.23 20.26
C GLY A 2 5.35 10.58 18.84
N TYR A 3 5.84 9.81 17.87
CA TYR A 3 5.40 9.87 16.48
C TYR A 3 4.23 8.90 16.28
N PHE A 4 3.10 9.40 15.77
CA PHE A 4 1.97 8.56 15.36
C PHE A 4 2.13 8.22 13.88
N LEU A 5 2.06 6.94 13.54
CA LEU A 5 2.11 6.43 12.17
C LEU A 5 0.83 5.66 11.86
N GLY A 6 0.23 5.94 10.72
CA GLY A 6 -0.97 5.27 10.21
C GLY A 6 -0.66 4.26 9.09
N PHE A 7 -1.68 3.44 8.78
CA PHE A 7 -1.70 2.55 7.63
C PHE A 7 -2.99 2.82 6.84
N ASP A 8 -3.06 2.38 5.58
CA ASP A 8 -4.10 2.60 4.56
C ASP A 8 -4.14 3.97 3.88
N ALA A 9 -3.71 5.04 4.56
CA ALA A 9 -3.83 6.41 4.04
C ALA A 9 -5.27 6.79 3.66
N THR A 10 -6.22 6.50 4.56
CA THR A 10 -7.59 7.00 4.45
C THR A 10 -7.62 8.54 4.33
N PRO A 11 -8.69 9.14 3.81
CA PRO A 11 -8.79 10.60 3.68
C PRO A 11 -8.50 11.34 4.99
N ASP A 12 -8.95 10.81 6.13
CA ASP A 12 -8.71 11.42 7.44
C ASP A 12 -7.27 11.24 7.92
N ALA A 13 -6.64 10.09 7.65
CA ALA A 13 -5.22 9.88 7.91
C ALA A 13 -4.36 10.87 7.09
N VAL A 14 -4.69 11.10 5.82
CA VAL A 14 -3.97 12.07 4.97
C VAL A 14 -4.15 13.49 5.51
N LYS A 15 -5.36 13.88 5.92
CA LYS A 15 -5.60 15.19 6.56
C LYS A 15 -4.81 15.36 7.84
N ALA A 16 -4.73 14.33 8.70
CA ALA A 16 -3.96 14.38 9.95
C ALA A 16 -2.45 14.53 9.69
N VAL A 17 -1.92 13.91 8.64
CA VAL A 17 -0.52 14.14 8.20
C VAL A 17 -0.32 15.57 7.70
N GLN A 18 -1.27 16.10 6.93
CA GLN A 18 -1.22 17.48 6.44
C GLN A 18 -1.28 18.50 7.59
N ALA A 19 -2.09 18.23 8.62
CA ALA A 19 -2.22 19.06 9.83
C ALA A 19 -1.06 18.89 10.83
N CYS A 20 -0.06 18.06 10.53
CA CYS A 20 1.05 17.72 11.42
C CYS A 20 0.61 17.05 12.74
N GLU A 21 -0.59 16.48 12.81
CA GLU A 21 -1.10 15.73 13.96
C GLU A 21 -0.60 14.28 13.95
N MET A 22 -0.35 13.74 12.74
CA MET A 22 0.24 12.43 12.50
C MET A 22 1.54 12.57 11.69
N ALA A 23 2.55 11.77 12.01
CA ALA A 23 3.87 11.89 11.38
C ALA A 23 3.87 11.36 9.94
N ALA A 24 3.17 10.25 9.71
CA ALA A 24 3.06 9.62 8.40
C ALA A 24 1.87 8.66 8.33
N THR A 25 1.47 8.28 7.11
CA THR A 25 0.64 7.10 6.87
C THR A 25 1.16 6.33 5.67
N VAL A 26 1.05 5.00 5.68
CA VAL A 26 1.44 4.16 4.55
C VAL A 26 0.19 3.87 3.71
N ALA A 27 0.18 4.32 2.47
CA ALA A 27 -0.89 4.06 1.51
C ALA A 27 -0.73 2.67 0.89
N GLN A 28 -1.84 1.92 0.89
CA GLN A 28 -1.97 0.70 0.10
C GLN A 28 -2.22 1.03 -1.37
N GLN A 29 -2.00 0.07 -2.27
CA GLN A 29 -2.30 0.21 -3.70
C GLN A 29 -3.34 -0.82 -4.17
N PRO A 30 -4.64 -0.70 -3.79
CA PRO A 30 -5.67 -1.69 -4.13
C PRO A 30 -5.85 -1.93 -5.62
N GLN A 31 -5.72 -0.88 -6.44
CA GLN A 31 -5.82 -1.00 -7.89
C GLN A 31 -4.69 -1.88 -8.46
N GLU A 32 -3.46 -1.69 -7.98
CA GLU A 32 -2.31 -2.47 -8.42
C GLU A 32 -2.38 -3.92 -7.92
N MET A 33 -2.83 -4.12 -6.68
CA MET A 33 -3.12 -5.45 -6.14
C MET A 33 -4.15 -6.18 -7.02
N GLY A 34 -5.24 -5.51 -7.40
CA GLY A 34 -6.26 -6.06 -8.29
C GLY A 34 -5.73 -6.37 -9.69
N ARG A 35 -4.95 -5.46 -10.29
CA ARG A 35 -4.34 -5.65 -11.62
C ARG A 35 -3.44 -6.88 -11.63
N ILE A 36 -2.51 -6.98 -10.68
CA ILE A 36 -1.56 -8.10 -10.57
C ILE A 36 -2.32 -9.41 -10.33
N ALA A 37 -3.35 -9.42 -9.49
CA ALA A 37 -4.16 -10.60 -9.24
C ALA A 37 -4.83 -11.11 -10.52
N VAL A 38 -5.44 -10.23 -11.32
CA VAL A 38 -6.08 -10.59 -12.59
C VAL A 38 -5.04 -11.08 -13.60
N GLU A 39 -3.89 -10.41 -13.71
CA GLU A 39 -2.80 -10.82 -14.61
C GLU A 39 -2.31 -12.25 -14.31
N LYS A 40 -2.07 -12.54 -13.02
CA LYS A 40 -1.62 -13.87 -12.59
C LYS A 40 -2.69 -14.93 -12.81
N ALA A 41 -3.97 -14.61 -12.60
CA ALA A 41 -5.07 -15.51 -12.92
C ALA A 41 -5.11 -15.84 -14.43
N VAL A 42 -4.93 -14.86 -15.30
CA VAL A 42 -4.89 -15.06 -16.76
C VAL A 42 -3.67 -15.90 -17.18
N GLU A 43 -2.50 -15.65 -16.61
CA GLU A 43 -1.29 -16.47 -16.85
C GLU A 43 -1.56 -17.95 -16.52
N LEU A 44 -2.17 -18.24 -15.37
CA LEU A 44 -2.50 -19.62 -14.96
C LEU A 44 -3.49 -20.29 -15.92
N ILE A 45 -4.54 -19.56 -16.34
CA ILE A 45 -5.53 -20.08 -17.29
C ILE A 45 -4.91 -20.38 -18.67
N ARG A 46 -3.90 -19.60 -19.10
CA ARG A 46 -3.23 -19.76 -20.40
C ARG A 46 -2.22 -20.92 -20.45
N GLY A 47 -2.21 -21.81 -19.45
CA GLY A 47 -1.42 -23.03 -19.46
C GLY A 47 -0.10 -22.96 -18.70
N THR A 48 0.12 -21.89 -17.93
CA THR A 48 1.23 -21.86 -16.96
C THR A 48 0.90 -22.85 -15.85
N LYS A 49 1.79 -23.81 -15.57
CA LYS A 49 1.57 -24.75 -14.46
C LYS A 49 1.40 -23.95 -13.16
N PRO A 50 0.39 -24.27 -12.33
CA PRO A 50 0.25 -23.62 -11.04
C PRO A 50 1.51 -23.86 -10.21
N PRO A 51 1.95 -22.86 -9.44
CA PRO A 51 3.04 -23.02 -8.50
C PRO A 51 2.80 -24.23 -7.59
N ALA A 52 3.85 -25.00 -7.30
CA ALA A 52 3.75 -26.11 -6.36
C ALA A 52 3.43 -25.65 -4.92
N GLN A 53 3.62 -24.35 -4.64
CA GLN A 53 3.42 -23.72 -3.33
C GLN A 53 2.92 -22.29 -3.52
N THR A 54 2.29 -21.74 -2.48
CA THR A 54 1.89 -20.33 -2.44
C THR A 54 3.07 -19.40 -2.72
N GLN A 55 2.91 -18.51 -3.69
CA GLN A 55 3.91 -17.49 -4.00
C GLN A 55 3.55 -16.17 -3.32
N PHE A 56 4.55 -15.54 -2.72
CA PHE A 56 4.42 -14.17 -2.27
C PHE A 56 4.61 -13.23 -3.46
N ILE A 57 3.60 -12.42 -3.74
CA ILE A 57 3.61 -11.44 -4.85
C ILE A 57 3.60 -10.04 -4.22
N PRO A 58 4.76 -9.35 -4.17
CA PRO A 58 4.85 -8.06 -3.50
C PRO A 58 4.18 -6.97 -4.34
N VAL A 59 3.44 -6.09 -3.66
CA VAL A 59 2.94 -4.84 -4.23
C VAL A 59 3.58 -3.68 -3.47
N PRO A 60 4.15 -2.67 -4.17
CA PRO A 60 4.82 -1.57 -3.51
C PRO A 60 3.86 -0.78 -2.63
N LEU A 61 4.31 -0.41 -1.43
CA LEU A 61 3.62 0.52 -0.56
C LEU A 61 4.12 1.94 -0.81
N LYS A 62 3.28 2.94 -0.52
CA LYS A 62 3.65 4.35 -0.66
C LYS A 62 3.59 5.07 0.68
N LEU A 63 4.71 5.64 1.11
CA LEU A 63 4.75 6.49 2.30
C LEU A 63 4.14 7.87 1.99
N VAL A 64 3.24 8.32 2.85
CA VAL A 64 2.67 9.67 2.83
C VAL A 64 3.18 10.42 4.04
N THR A 65 3.91 11.51 3.80
CA THR A 65 4.49 12.41 4.81
C THR A 65 4.24 13.86 4.39
N ASN A 66 4.41 14.79 5.34
CA ASN A 66 4.43 16.21 5.05
C ASN A 66 5.79 16.81 5.48
N PRO A 67 6.69 17.13 4.53
CA PRO A 67 8.01 17.66 4.86
C PRO A 67 7.98 19.07 5.48
N ALA A 68 6.86 19.78 5.38
CA ALA A 68 6.69 21.08 6.02
C ALA A 68 6.45 20.98 7.54
N CYS A 69 6.06 19.80 8.04
CA CYS A 69 5.90 19.55 9.46
C CYS A 69 7.27 19.48 10.14
N LYS A 70 7.67 20.59 10.77
CA LYS A 70 8.86 20.65 11.62
C LYS A 70 8.49 20.18 13.03
N ARG A 71 8.38 18.88 13.23
CA ARG A 71 8.34 18.28 14.57
C ARG A 71 9.61 17.50 14.81
#